data_AF-A0A975GQL7-F1
#
_entry.id   AF-A0A975GQL7-F1
#
_cell.length_a   1.000
_cell.length_b   1.000
_cell.length_c   1.000
_cell.angle_alpha   90.00
_cell.angle_beta   90.00
_cell.angle_gamma   90.00
#
_symmetry.space_group_name_H-M   'P 1'
#
loop_
_entity.id
_entity.type
_entity.pdbx_description
1 polymer ?
#
loop_
_entity_poly.entity_id
_entity_poly.type
_entity_poly.pdbx_seq_one_letter_code
_entity_poly.pdbx_strand_id
1 'polypeptide(L)'
;MASSLTKKLFAKIAFFAPGGFTFRPWLHRARGVQMGENVWISQYVYIDEVHPENVIIKDNVGIGLRSTIFAHFYWGKYKPGKRVGKVVIEKNVYIGAHCVILHDVTIGEGSVIAAGSVINKNVPPGVLYGPPSASPLARVTRPLIKGVSHKEFLSGLRKL
;
A
#
# COMPACT_ATOMS: atom_id res chain seq x y z
N MET A 1 23.20 -5.88 11.59
CA MET A 1 21.96 -6.01 10.78
C MET A 1 21.33 -7.37 11.08
N ALA A 2 20.00 -7.44 11.24
CA ALA A 2 19.30 -8.69 11.48
C ALA A 2 19.48 -9.66 10.29
N SER A 3 19.58 -10.97 10.58
CA SER A 3 19.68 -12.00 9.52
C SER A 3 18.46 -11.95 8.59
N SER A 4 18.61 -12.42 7.35
CA SER A 4 17.50 -12.49 6.38
C SER A 4 16.28 -13.24 6.97
N LEU A 5 16.51 -14.33 7.71
CA LEU A 5 15.45 -15.08 8.37
C LEU A 5 14.75 -14.26 9.46
N THR A 6 15.51 -13.55 10.28
CA THR A 6 14.97 -12.69 11.35
C THR A 6 14.11 -11.58 10.77
N LYS A 7 14.54 -10.93 9.68
CA LYS A 7 13.75 -9.88 9.01
C LYS A 7 12.38 -10.40 8.58
N LYS A 8 12.34 -11.59 7.97
CA LYS A 8 11.11 -12.25 7.51
C LYS A 8 10.20 -12.66 8.66
N LEU A 9 10.77 -13.21 9.73
CA LEU A 9 10.01 -13.58 10.92
C LEU A 9 9.35 -12.34 11.55
N PHE A 10 10.10 -11.25 11.72
CA PHE A 10 9.56 -10.02 12.29
C PHE A 10 8.48 -9.41 11.39
N ALA A 11 8.61 -9.50 10.06
CA ALA A 11 7.56 -9.07 9.14
C ALA A 11 6.25 -9.87 9.37
N LYS A 12 6.35 -11.20 9.50
CA LYS A 12 5.18 -12.05 9.77
C LYS A 12 4.52 -11.75 11.12
N ILE A 13 5.32 -11.54 12.16
CA ILE A 13 4.79 -11.18 13.49
C ILE A 13 4.13 -9.81 13.42
N ALA A 14 4.78 -8.80 12.82
CA ALA A 14 4.27 -7.43 12.74
C ALA A 14 2.91 -7.36 12.02
N PHE A 15 2.68 -8.23 11.03
CA PHE A 15 1.44 -8.32 10.29
C PHE A 15 0.21 -8.61 11.18
N PHE A 16 0.38 -9.38 12.26
CA PHE A 16 -0.69 -9.76 13.20
C PHE A 16 -0.56 -9.11 14.59
N ALA A 17 0.62 -8.60 14.95
CA ALA A 17 0.92 -8.08 16.28
C ALA A 17 0.01 -6.89 16.66
N PRO A 18 -0.41 -6.74 17.93
CA PRO A 18 -1.16 -5.58 18.40
C PRO A 18 -0.26 -4.32 18.50
N GLY A 19 -0.86 -3.19 18.91
CA GLY A 19 -0.12 -1.97 19.23
C GLY A 19 0.32 -1.16 18.01
N GLY A 20 -0.61 -0.38 17.44
CA GLY A 20 -0.38 0.38 16.21
C GLY A 20 0.67 1.50 16.31
N PHE A 21 0.90 2.04 17.51
CA PHE A 21 1.99 3.01 17.81
C PHE A 21 3.22 2.36 18.47
N THR A 22 3.09 1.14 18.97
CA THR A 22 4.07 0.54 19.87
C THR A 22 4.74 -0.67 19.25
N PHE A 23 4.23 -1.87 19.51
CA PHE A 23 4.92 -3.11 19.20
C PHE A 23 5.04 -3.36 17.69
N ARG A 24 4.00 -3.03 16.90
CA ARG A 24 4.04 -3.21 15.45
C ARG A 24 5.07 -2.29 14.76
N PRO A 25 5.07 -0.96 14.97
CA PRO A 25 6.16 -0.09 14.48
C PRO A 25 7.55 -0.53 14.94
N TRP A 26 7.69 -0.97 16.20
CA TRP A 26 8.97 -1.46 16.72
C TRP A 26 9.50 -2.68 15.94
N LEU A 27 8.65 -3.68 15.64
CA LEU A 27 9.03 -4.83 14.82
C LEU A 27 9.48 -4.42 13.41
N HIS A 28 8.79 -3.45 12.80
CA HIS A 28 9.16 -2.92 11.49
C HIS A 28 10.50 -2.18 11.52
N ARG A 29 10.77 -1.36 12.54
CA ARG A 29 12.10 -0.75 12.74
C ARG A 29 13.18 -1.80 12.92
N ALA A 30 12.95 -2.79 13.79
CA ALA A 30 13.91 -3.84 14.10
C ALA A 30 14.30 -4.69 12.88
N ARG A 31 13.39 -4.83 11.89
CA ARG A 31 13.69 -5.53 10.63
C ARG A 31 14.27 -4.64 9.52
N GLY A 32 14.40 -3.34 9.75
CA GLY A 32 15.12 -2.41 8.88
C GLY A 32 14.28 -1.33 8.19
N VAL A 33 12.97 -1.23 8.46
CA VAL A 33 12.17 -0.10 7.94
C VAL A 33 12.67 1.18 8.59
N GLN A 34 12.97 2.20 7.78
CA GLN A 34 13.41 3.50 8.29
C GLN A 34 12.18 4.29 8.71
N MET A 35 12.08 4.63 10.00
CA MET A 35 10.84 5.15 10.56
C MET A 35 11.13 6.26 11.58
N GLY A 36 10.55 7.43 11.34
CA GLY A 36 10.55 8.57 12.26
C GLY A 36 9.63 8.35 13.46
N GLU A 37 9.26 9.42 14.15
CA GLU A 37 8.47 9.35 15.38
C GLU A 37 6.95 9.39 15.12
N ASN A 38 6.17 8.91 16.09
CA ASN A 38 4.69 8.95 16.05
C ASN A 38 4.09 8.33 14.77
N VAL A 39 4.56 7.14 14.40
CA VAL A 39 4.05 6.40 13.24
C VAL A 39 3.01 5.39 13.69
N TRP A 40 1.79 5.52 13.15
CA TRP A 40 0.74 4.53 13.30
C TRP A 40 0.76 3.55 12.13
N ILE A 41 0.82 2.26 12.43
CA ILE A 41 0.60 1.20 11.45
C ILE A 41 -0.65 0.45 11.87
N SER A 42 -1.66 0.32 11.01
CA SER A 42 -2.87 -0.44 11.29
C SER A 42 -2.67 -1.96 11.10
N GLN A 43 -3.71 -2.76 11.37
CA GLN A 43 -3.65 -4.21 11.23
C GLN A 43 -3.49 -4.63 9.77
N TYR A 44 -2.81 -5.76 9.56
CA TYR A 44 -2.62 -6.39 8.24
C TYR A 44 -1.96 -5.47 7.20
N VAL A 45 -1.19 -4.47 7.64
CA VAL A 45 -0.37 -3.68 6.75
C VAL A 45 0.82 -4.52 6.31
N TYR A 46 0.91 -4.77 5.01
CA TYR A 46 2.09 -5.40 4.42
C TYR A 46 3.12 -4.33 4.11
N ILE A 47 4.35 -4.50 4.61
CA ILE A 47 5.51 -3.70 4.21
C ILE A 47 6.55 -4.67 3.66
N ASP A 48 7.13 -4.31 2.53
CA ASP A 48 8.11 -5.08 1.76
C ASP A 48 9.02 -6.00 2.59
N GLU A 49 8.86 -7.31 2.39
CA GLU A 49 9.58 -8.32 3.19
C GLU A 49 11.08 -8.38 2.83
N VAL A 50 11.44 -8.16 1.56
CA VAL A 50 12.79 -8.43 1.04
C VAL A 50 13.71 -7.22 1.24
N HIS A 51 13.19 -6.01 1.01
CA HIS A 51 13.91 -4.75 1.08
C HIS A 51 13.23 -3.74 2.01
N PRO A 52 13.01 -4.07 3.30
CA PRO A 52 12.46 -3.11 4.26
C PRO A 52 13.27 -1.83 4.38
N GLU A 53 14.59 -1.91 4.20
CA GLU A 53 15.48 -0.75 4.25
C GLU A 53 15.18 0.34 3.21
N ASN A 54 14.43 0.01 2.17
CA ASN A 54 14.01 0.95 1.13
C ASN A 54 12.65 1.59 1.39
N VAL A 55 11.99 1.22 2.49
CA VAL A 55 10.76 1.87 2.94
C VAL A 55 11.12 2.88 4.01
N ILE A 56 10.89 4.16 3.71
CA ILE A 56 11.19 5.30 4.56
C ILE A 56 9.88 5.97 4.93
N ILE A 57 9.58 6.01 6.23
CA ILE A 57 8.37 6.59 6.80
C ILE A 57 8.80 7.70 7.75
N LYS A 58 8.41 8.94 7.49
CA LYS A 58 8.77 10.09 8.33
C LYS A 58 7.82 10.24 9.52
N ASP A 59 7.97 11.34 10.24
CA ASP A 59 7.24 11.61 11.48
C ASP A 59 5.75 11.82 11.25
N ASN A 60 4.92 11.45 12.24
CA ASN A 60 3.47 11.68 12.25
C ASN A 60 2.73 11.05 11.05
N VAL A 61 3.15 9.85 10.64
CA VAL A 61 2.52 9.12 9.53
C VAL A 61 1.53 8.09 10.05
N GLY A 62 0.34 8.06 9.45
CA GLY A 62 -0.67 7.01 9.69
C GLY A 62 -0.86 6.12 8.48
N ILE A 63 -0.78 4.80 8.67
CA ILE A 63 -1.01 3.81 7.62
C ILE A 63 -2.25 2.98 7.93
N GLY A 64 -3.26 3.12 7.06
CA GLY A 64 -4.57 2.51 7.17
C GLY A 64 -4.56 0.99 6.99
N LEU A 65 -5.61 0.36 7.51
CA LEU A 65 -5.83 -1.09 7.54
C LEU A 65 -5.58 -1.74 6.17
N ARG A 66 -4.90 -2.89 6.15
CA ARG A 66 -4.74 -3.73 4.93
C ARG A 66 -4.08 -3.01 3.74
N SER A 67 -3.32 -1.95 4.00
CA SER A 67 -2.49 -1.32 2.97
C SER A 67 -1.21 -2.11 2.73
N THR A 68 -0.67 -2.00 1.52
CA THR A 68 0.47 -2.78 1.05
C THR A 68 1.51 -1.84 0.47
N ILE A 69 2.76 -1.94 0.94
CA ILE A 69 3.89 -1.13 0.47
C ILE A 69 4.95 -2.04 -0.15
N PHE A 70 5.20 -1.87 -1.45
CA PHE A 70 6.22 -2.59 -2.20
C PHE A 70 7.42 -1.69 -2.48
N ALA A 71 8.61 -2.16 -2.09
CA ALA A 71 9.89 -1.57 -2.47
C ALA A 71 10.61 -2.42 -3.54
N HIS A 72 10.07 -3.59 -3.93
CA HIS A 72 10.63 -4.40 -5.00
C HIS A 72 9.58 -5.07 -5.89
N PHE A 73 10.01 -5.47 -7.10
CA PHE A 73 9.23 -6.30 -8.01
C PHE A 73 10.13 -7.35 -8.69
N TYR A 74 9.93 -8.64 -8.36
CA TYR A 74 10.78 -9.76 -8.80
C TYR A 74 10.13 -10.70 -9.83
N TRP A 75 9.28 -10.19 -10.72
CA TRP A 75 8.78 -11.01 -11.84
C TRP A 75 9.55 -10.74 -13.14
N GLY A 76 10.13 -11.78 -13.76
CA GLY A 76 10.83 -11.74 -15.07
C GLY A 76 12.37 -11.65 -15.02
N LYS A 77 13.03 -11.43 -16.18
CA LYS A 77 14.50 -11.32 -16.31
C LYS A 77 15.09 -10.15 -15.53
N TYR A 78 16.06 -10.43 -14.65
CA TYR A 78 16.78 -9.44 -13.83
C TYR A 78 17.27 -8.25 -14.67
N LYS A 79 16.83 -7.04 -14.30
CA LYS A 79 17.37 -5.77 -14.83
C LYS A 79 18.05 -5.04 -13.67
N PRO A 80 19.39 -4.91 -13.67
CA PRO A 80 20.11 -4.13 -12.66
C PRO A 80 19.51 -2.72 -12.54
N GLY A 81 19.25 -2.25 -11.32
CA GLY A 81 18.76 -0.89 -11.04
C GLY A 81 17.28 -0.62 -11.32
N LYS A 82 16.46 -1.59 -11.73
CA LYS A 82 15.01 -1.39 -12.04
C LYS A 82 14.03 -2.25 -11.23
N ARG A 83 14.50 -2.92 -10.18
CA ARG A 83 13.71 -3.93 -9.44
C ARG A 83 13.54 -3.67 -7.97
N VAL A 84 14.25 -2.68 -7.48
CA VAL A 84 14.29 -2.26 -6.09
C VAL A 84 14.23 -0.75 -6.13
N GLY A 85 13.20 -0.19 -5.53
CA GLY A 85 12.90 1.22 -5.56
C GLY A 85 12.57 1.73 -4.17
N LYS A 86 12.94 2.97 -3.90
CA LYS A 86 12.66 3.58 -2.59
C LYS A 86 11.21 4.00 -2.53
N VAL A 87 10.56 3.74 -1.40
CA VAL A 87 9.27 4.33 -1.06
C VAL A 87 9.51 5.32 0.06
N VAL A 88 9.15 6.57 -0.18
CA VAL A 88 9.27 7.64 0.81
C VAL A 88 7.88 8.15 1.15
N ILE A 89 7.51 8.06 2.41
CA ILE A 89 6.28 8.64 2.95
C ILE A 89 6.71 9.80 3.84
N GLU A 90 6.50 11.03 3.36
CA GLU A 90 6.92 12.25 4.05
C GLU A 90 6.08 12.52 5.30
N LYS A 91 6.45 13.57 6.04
CA LYS A 91 5.84 13.90 7.33
C LYS A 91 4.35 14.15 7.22
N ASN A 92 3.62 13.91 8.30
CA ASN A 92 2.20 14.27 8.42
C ASN A 92 1.29 13.64 7.34
N VAL A 93 1.70 12.53 6.74
CA VAL A 93 0.91 11.81 5.71
C VAL A 93 -0.06 10.84 6.37
N TYR A 94 -1.30 10.81 5.87
CA TYR A 94 -2.25 9.75 6.18
C TYR A 94 -2.55 8.90 4.95
N ILE A 95 -2.33 7.59 5.06
CA ILE A 95 -2.69 6.61 4.04
C ILE A 95 -3.98 5.92 4.47
N GLY A 96 -5.04 6.04 3.67
CA GLY A 96 -6.32 5.38 3.91
C GLY A 96 -6.23 3.85 3.86
N ALA A 97 -7.33 3.18 4.23
CA ALA A 97 -7.37 1.72 4.23
C ALA A 97 -7.26 1.13 2.81
N HIS A 98 -6.72 -0.08 2.70
CA HIS A 98 -6.65 -0.86 1.46
C HIS A 98 -5.90 -0.15 0.31
N CYS A 99 -4.88 0.65 0.62
CA CYS A 99 -4.04 1.26 -0.42
C CYS A 99 -2.94 0.31 -0.89
N VAL A 100 -2.51 0.45 -2.14
CA VAL A 100 -1.31 -0.20 -2.68
C VAL A 100 -0.30 0.87 -3.08
N ILE A 101 0.87 0.86 -2.44
CA ILE A 101 1.97 1.78 -2.71
C ILE A 101 3.07 0.99 -3.43
N LEU A 102 3.39 1.38 -4.68
CA LEU A 102 4.42 0.73 -5.48
C LEU A 102 5.80 1.33 -5.22
N HIS A 103 6.84 0.64 -5.69
CA HIS A 103 8.23 1.07 -5.55
C HIS A 103 8.50 2.36 -6.36
N ASP A 104 9.57 3.08 -5.99
CA ASP A 104 10.00 4.34 -6.64
C ASP A 104 8.96 5.47 -6.58
N VAL A 105 8.28 5.59 -5.43
CA VAL A 105 7.33 6.68 -5.20
C VAL A 105 7.64 7.44 -3.93
N THR A 106 7.41 8.74 -3.98
CA THR A 106 7.39 9.65 -2.82
C THR A 106 5.98 10.19 -2.63
N ILE A 107 5.44 10.07 -1.43
CA ILE A 107 4.19 10.72 -1.02
C ILE A 107 4.56 11.99 -0.27
N GLY A 108 4.24 13.14 -0.85
CA GLY A 108 4.60 14.45 -0.32
C GLY A 108 3.99 14.75 1.03
N GLU A 109 4.67 15.63 1.78
CA GLU A 109 4.31 16.01 3.15
C GLU A 109 2.88 16.53 3.26
N GLY A 110 2.18 16.13 4.34
CA GLY A 110 0.82 16.60 4.63
C GLY A 110 -0.27 16.04 3.72
N SER A 111 0.07 15.14 2.78
CA SER A 111 -0.90 14.55 1.87
C SER A 111 -1.75 13.46 2.52
N VAL A 112 -2.97 13.33 2.03
CA VAL A 112 -3.93 12.30 2.45
C VAL A 112 -4.21 11.40 1.26
N ILE A 113 -4.01 10.09 1.42
CA ILE A 113 -4.33 9.11 0.37
C ILE A 113 -5.70 8.50 0.68
N ALA A 114 -6.65 8.64 -0.23
CA ALA A 114 -7.98 8.06 -0.07
C ALA A 114 -7.91 6.52 -0.08
N ALA A 115 -8.84 5.88 0.64
CA ALA A 115 -8.90 4.43 0.72
C ALA A 115 -9.04 3.77 -0.66
N GLY A 116 -8.43 2.59 -0.85
CA GLY A 116 -8.48 1.85 -2.11
C GLY A 116 -7.58 2.42 -3.22
N SER A 117 -6.72 3.39 -2.93
CA SER A 117 -5.84 3.99 -3.93
C SER A 117 -4.67 3.09 -4.32
N VAL A 118 -4.28 3.15 -5.59
CA VAL A 118 -3.02 2.57 -6.09
C VAL A 118 -2.06 3.71 -6.44
N ILE A 119 -0.95 3.82 -5.71
CA ILE A 119 0.07 4.85 -5.89
C ILE A 119 1.23 4.27 -6.69
N ASN A 120 1.34 4.69 -7.95
CA ASN A 120 2.36 4.26 -8.91
C ASN A 120 3.23 5.42 -9.45
N LYS A 121 3.03 6.62 -8.92
CA LYS A 121 3.77 7.84 -9.23
C LYS A 121 3.86 8.69 -7.97
N ASN A 122 4.80 9.64 -7.95
CA ASN A 122 4.94 10.58 -6.85
C ASN A 122 3.65 11.39 -6.64
N VAL A 123 3.30 11.58 -5.37
CA VAL A 123 2.17 12.42 -4.94
C VAL A 123 2.75 13.76 -4.49
N PRO A 124 2.26 14.90 -5.00
CA PRO A 124 2.65 16.22 -4.52
C PRO A 124 2.36 16.40 -3.00
N PRO A 125 3.01 17.35 -2.32
CA PRO A 125 2.69 17.67 -0.93
C PRO A 125 1.33 18.38 -0.79
N GLY A 126 0.68 18.19 0.36
CA GLY A 126 -0.55 18.91 0.76
C GLY A 126 -1.81 18.57 -0.02
N VAL A 127 -1.90 17.39 -0.65
CA VAL A 127 -3.04 17.01 -1.49
C VAL A 127 -3.84 15.85 -0.90
N LEU A 128 -5.15 15.85 -1.15
CA LEU A 128 -5.97 14.64 -1.07
C LEU A 128 -5.84 13.89 -2.42
N TYR A 129 -5.24 12.71 -2.40
CA TYR A 129 -4.97 11.91 -3.59
C TYR A 129 -5.75 10.59 -3.56
N GLY A 130 -6.40 10.24 -4.65
CA GLY A 130 -7.07 8.95 -4.79
C GLY A 130 -7.94 8.85 -6.03
N PRO A 131 -8.61 7.71 -6.24
CA PRO A 131 -9.56 7.55 -7.33
C PRO A 131 -10.77 8.46 -7.12
N PRO A 132 -11.53 8.78 -8.18
CA PRO A 132 -12.83 9.41 -8.03
C PRO A 132 -13.73 8.54 -7.15
N SER A 133 -14.70 9.17 -6.47
CA SER A 133 -15.74 8.44 -5.74
C SER A 133 -16.40 7.41 -6.67
N ALA A 134 -16.67 6.22 -6.14
CA ALA A 134 -17.34 5.18 -6.89
C ALA A 134 -18.69 5.71 -7.39
N SER A 135 -18.86 5.72 -8.71
CA SER A 135 -20.09 6.13 -9.38
C SER A 135 -20.67 4.95 -10.15
N PRO A 136 -22.00 4.90 -10.35
CA PRO A 136 -22.60 3.97 -11.29
C PRO A 136 -21.90 4.08 -12.67
N LEU A 137 -21.58 2.95 -13.30
CA LEU A 137 -20.91 2.90 -14.61
C LEU A 137 -21.86 2.57 -15.77
N ALA A 138 -22.88 1.75 -15.49
CA ALA A 138 -23.85 1.29 -16.48
C ALA A 138 -25.14 0.83 -15.79
N ARG A 139 -26.27 0.91 -16.49
CA ARG A 139 -27.50 0.18 -16.15
C ARG A 139 -27.36 -1.26 -16.61
N VAL A 140 -27.71 -2.20 -15.74
CA VAL A 140 -27.68 -3.64 -16.02
C VAL A 140 -29.08 -4.10 -16.43
N THR A 141 -29.26 -4.55 -17.68
CA THR A 141 -30.53 -5.12 -18.17
C THR A 141 -30.53 -6.65 -18.24
N ARG A 142 -29.34 -7.26 -18.18
CA ARG A 142 -29.14 -8.72 -18.07
C ARG A 142 -28.21 -8.98 -16.88
N PRO A 143 -28.68 -9.53 -15.76
CA PRO A 143 -27.86 -9.71 -14.57
C PRO A 143 -26.84 -10.84 -14.75
N LEU A 144 -25.68 -10.73 -14.09
CA LEU A 144 -24.66 -11.77 -14.05
C LEU A 144 -25.07 -12.84 -13.03
N ILE A 145 -25.86 -13.82 -13.48
CA ILE A 145 -26.37 -14.94 -12.68
C ILE A 145 -26.03 -16.29 -13.31
N LYS A 146 -26.20 -17.38 -12.55
CA LYS A 146 -25.99 -18.74 -13.05
C LYS A 146 -26.85 -18.98 -14.30
N GLY A 147 -26.24 -19.50 -15.37
CA GLY A 147 -26.90 -19.77 -16.65
C GLY A 147 -26.83 -18.62 -17.66
N VAL A 148 -26.39 -17.42 -17.27
CA VAL A 148 -26.11 -16.31 -18.19
C VAL A 148 -24.61 -16.28 -18.48
N SER A 149 -24.25 -16.38 -19.76
CA SER A 149 -22.85 -16.26 -20.17
C SER A 149 -22.32 -14.85 -19.94
N HIS A 150 -20.99 -14.72 -19.79
CA HIS A 150 -20.35 -13.41 -19.65
C HIS A 150 -20.68 -12.48 -20.84
N LYS A 151 -20.76 -13.04 -22.06
CA LYS A 151 -21.13 -12.29 -23.27
C LYS A 151 -22.57 -11.75 -23.19
N GLU A 152 -23.50 -12.54 -22.70
CA GLU A 152 -24.90 -12.11 -22.51
C GLU A 152 -25.02 -11.02 -21.44
N PHE A 153 -24.31 -11.14 -20.33
CA PHE A 153 -24.21 -10.07 -19.32
C PHE A 153 -23.68 -8.76 -19.94
N LEU A 154 -22.53 -8.81 -20.64
CA LEU A 154 -21.93 -7.65 -21.28
C LEU A 154 -22.87 -7.00 -22.30
N SER A 155 -23.62 -7.82 -23.06
CA SER A 155 -24.63 -7.31 -24.00
C SER A 155 -25.80 -6.59 -23.33
N GLY A 156 -26.01 -6.78 -22.02
CA GLY A 156 -27.02 -6.11 -21.21
C GLY A 156 -26.54 -4.84 -20.50
N LEU A 157 -25.28 -4.44 -20.66
CA LEU A 157 -24.80 -3.17 -20.12
C LEU A 157 -25.28 -2.01 -21.00
N ARG A 158 -25.86 -0.98 -20.37
CA ARG A 158 -26.32 0.25 -21.02
C ARG A 158 -25.70 1.45 -20.34
N LYS A 159 -25.30 2.45 -21.13
CA LYS A 159 -24.82 3.73 -20.56
C LYS A 159 -25.93 4.35 -19.70
N LEU A 160 -25.53 4.98 -18.61
CA LEU A 160 -26.43 5.68 -17.69
C LEU A 160 -26.97 6.98 -18.28
#